data_AF-A0A2H5N7Z2-F1
#
_entry.id   AF-A0A2H5N7Z2-F1
#
_cell.length_a   1.000
_cell.length_b   1.000
_cell.length_c   1.000
_cell.angle_alpha   90.00
_cell.angle_beta   90.00
_cell.angle_gamma   90.00
#
_symmetry.space_group_name_H-M   'P 1'
#
loop_
_entity.id
_entity.type
_entity.pdbx_description
1 polymer ?
#
loop_
_entity_poly.entity_id
_entity_poly.type
_entity_poly.pdbx_seq_one_letter_code
_entity_poly.pdbx_strand_id
1 'polypeptide(L)' 'DNRAIVDDNKAQSLSGEDIDEMRRQGATGEEIVEALIANSATFEKKTSFSQEKYKLKKQKKYAPKVLLRRPFARR' A
#
# COMPACT_ATOMS: atom_id res chain seq x y z
N ASP A 1 -9.52 5.09 -17.62
CA ASP A 1 -8.83 6.16 -18.37
C ASP A 1 -8.06 7.01 -17.36
N ASN A 2 -6.83 7.42 -17.66
CA ASN A 2 -5.93 8.14 -16.73
C ASN A 2 -5.67 9.60 -17.17
N ARG A 3 -6.36 10.12 -18.20
CA ARG A 3 -6.12 11.45 -18.77
C ARG A 3 -6.22 12.62 -17.78
N ALA A 4 -7.03 12.48 -16.72
CA ALA A 4 -7.22 13.52 -15.70
C ALA A 4 -6.26 13.40 -14.49
N ILE A 5 -5.34 12.43 -14.50
CA ILE A 5 -4.38 12.23 -13.40
C ILE A 5 -3.14 13.08 -13.67
N VAL A 6 -2.98 14.12 -12.85
CA VAL A 6 -1.78 14.97 -12.84
C VAL A 6 -0.83 14.48 -11.76
N ASP A 7 0.45 14.36 -12.09
CA ASP A 7 1.50 13.98 -11.15
C ASP A 7 2.13 15.23 -10.51
N ASP A 8 1.60 15.63 -9.36
CA ASP A 8 2.03 16.82 -8.61
C ASP A 8 2.79 16.48 -7.32
N ASN A 9 3.10 15.19 -7.09
CA ASN A 9 3.67 14.65 -5.84
C ASN A 9 2.89 14.98 -4.56
N LYS A 10 1.69 15.57 -4.65
CA LYS A 10 0.82 15.93 -3.52
C LYS A 10 -0.35 14.96 -3.35
N ALA A 11 -0.35 13.88 -4.14
CA ALA A 11 -1.41 12.89 -4.16
C ALA A 11 -1.52 12.02 -2.90
N GLN A 12 -0.55 12.07 -1.98
CA GLN A 12 -0.57 11.39 -0.68
C GLN A 12 -0.37 12.44 0.43
N SER A 13 -1.36 12.58 1.32
CA SER A 13 -1.29 13.56 2.42
C SER A 13 -0.45 13.08 3.62
N LEU A 14 -0.31 11.76 3.80
CA LEU A 14 0.50 11.18 4.88
C LEU A 14 2.00 11.30 4.61
N SER A 15 2.74 11.79 5.60
CA SER A 15 4.20 11.87 5.56
C SER A 15 4.85 10.51 5.89
N GLY A 16 6.16 10.42 5.65
CA GLY A 16 6.92 9.23 6.05
C GLY A 16 6.99 9.06 7.58
N GLU A 17 7.02 10.17 8.31
CA GLU A 17 7.09 10.19 9.77
C GLU A 17 5.81 9.62 10.40
N ASP A 18 4.64 10.02 9.87
CA ASP A 18 3.33 9.50 10.30
C ASP A 18 3.24 7.98 10.11
N ILE A 19 3.81 7.46 9.01
CA ILE A 19 3.83 6.02 8.72
C ILE A 19 4.71 5.26 9.73
N ASP A 20 5.84 5.85 10.11
CA ASP A 20 6.72 5.24 11.10
C ASP A 20 6.17 5.37 12.52
N GLU A 21 5.37 6.39 12.81
CA GLU A 21 4.61 6.50 14.05
C GLU A 21 3.54 5.40 14.14
N MET A 22 2.73 5.20 13.09
CA MET A 22 1.74 4.11 13.05
C MET A 22 2.39 2.74 13.28
N ARG A 23 3.58 2.51 12.71
CA ARG A 23 4.36 1.29 12.97
C ARG A 23 4.82 1.17 14.41
N ARG A 24 5.26 2.27 15.03
CA ARG A 24 5.67 2.30 16.44
C ARG A 24 4.50 2.07 17.39
N GLN A 25 3.32 2.58 17.05
CA GLN A 25 2.08 2.35 17.79
C GLN A 25 1.57 0.91 17.67
N GLY A 26 2.19 0.09 16.81
CA GLY A 26 1.82 -1.32 16.63
C GLY A 26 0.65 -1.53 15.69
N ALA A 27 0.32 -0.54 14.84
CA ALA A 27 -0.71 -0.70 13.81
C ALA A 27 -0.35 -1.87 12.89
N THR A 28 -1.37 -2.66 12.56
CA THR A 28 -1.22 -3.78 11.63
C THR A 28 -0.90 -3.27 10.23
N GLY A 29 -0.23 -4.12 9.45
CA GLY A 29 0.10 -3.79 8.06
C GLY A 29 -1.13 -3.51 7.19
N GLU A 30 -2.30 -4.05 7.54
CA GLU A 30 -3.57 -3.83 6.83
C GLU A 30 -4.14 -2.44 7.15
N GLU A 31 -4.14 -2.03 8.43
CA GLU A 31 -4.55 -0.68 8.85
C GLU A 31 -3.70 0.41 8.20
N ILE A 32 -2.38 0.21 8.08
CA ILE A 32 -1.50 1.16 7.39
C ILE A 32 -1.87 1.28 5.91
N VAL A 33 -2.24 0.17 5.25
CA VAL A 33 -2.65 0.18 3.84
C VAL A 33 -3.97 0.92 3.67
N GLU A 34 -4.94 0.70 4.56
CA GLU A 34 -6.22 1.40 4.55
C GLU A 34 -6.06 2.90 4.80
N ALA A 35 -5.26 3.28 5.80
CA ALA A 35 -4.93 4.69 6.07
C ALA A 35 -4.30 5.36 4.85
N LEU A 36 -3.40 4.68 4.13
CA LEU A 36 -2.78 5.20 2.90
C LEU A 36 -3.77 5.34 1.73
N ILE A 37 -4.78 4.47 1.65
CA ILE A 37 -5.83 4.55 0.64
C ILE A 37 -6.75 5.73 0.92
N ALA A 38 -7.20 5.88 2.18
CA ALA A 38 -8.05 6.98 2.62
C ALA A 38 -7.40 8.35 2.41
N ASN A 39 -6.07 8.42 2.57
CA ASN A 39 -5.27 9.64 2.41
C ASN A 39 -4.73 9.87 0.98
N SER A 40 -5.24 9.13 -0.02
CA SER A 40 -4.81 9.29 -1.41
C SER A 40 -5.88 9.96 -2.28
N ALA A 41 -5.65 11.23 -2.61
CA ALA A 41 -6.58 12.05 -3.42
C ALA A 41 -6.79 11.55 -4.85
N THR A 42 -5.86 10.74 -5.39
CA THR A 42 -5.94 10.21 -6.76
C THR A 42 -6.39 8.76 -6.82
N PHE A 43 -6.61 8.10 -5.68
CA PHE A 43 -6.90 6.67 -5.65
C PHE A 43 -8.24 6.32 -6.32
N GLU A 44 -9.30 7.06 -6.00
CA GLU A 44 -10.64 6.81 -6.57
C GLU A 44 -10.70 7.10 -8.07
N LYS A 45 -9.92 8.08 -8.56
CA LYS A 45 -9.86 8.45 -9.98
C LYS A 45 -9.15 7.41 -10.85
N LYS A 46 -8.43 6.47 -10.24
CA LYS A 46 -7.71 5.40 -10.96
C LYS A 46 -8.66 4.31 -11.42
N THR A 47 -8.27 3.62 -12.48
CA THR A 47 -8.96 2.40 -12.94
C THR A 47 -8.89 1.28 -11.89
N SER A 48 -9.85 0.35 -11.91
CA SER A 48 -9.90 -0.81 -11.02
C SER A 48 -8.56 -1.57 -10.97
N PHE A 49 -7.99 -1.89 -12.13
CA PHE A 49 -6.69 -2.55 -12.23
C PHE A 49 -5.55 -1.75 -11.58
N SER A 50 -5.59 -0.42 -11.69
CA SER A 50 -4.58 0.46 -11.09
C SER A 50 -4.76 0.57 -9.58
N GLN A 51 -5.99 0.55 -9.08
CA GLN A 51 -6.30 0.49 -7.66
C GLN A 51 -5.82 -0.82 -7.04
N GLU A 52 -6.16 -1.97 -7.65
CA GLU A 52 -5.70 -3.29 -7.21
C GLU A 52 -4.17 -3.39 -7.21
N LYS A 53 -3.52 -2.93 -8.29
CA LYS A 53 -2.05 -2.85 -8.37
C LYS A 53 -1.46 -2.03 -7.23
N TYR A 54 -2.07 -0.89 -6.88
CA TYR A 54 -1.62 -0.05 -5.77
C TYR A 54 -1.80 -0.76 -4.42
N LYS A 55 -2.96 -1.39 -4.18
CA LYS A 55 -3.23 -2.19 -2.97
C LYS A 55 -2.20 -3.30 -2.79
N LEU A 56 -1.96 -4.09 -3.84
CA LEU A 56 -0.96 -5.17 -3.81
C LEU A 56 0.46 -4.67 -3.52
N LYS A 57 0.85 -3.51 -4.09
CA LYS A 57 2.16 -2.90 -3.82
C LYS A 57 2.30 -2.50 -2.35
N LYS A 58 1.27 -1.89 -1.76
CA LYS A 58 1.29 -1.45 -0.37
C LYS A 58 1.20 -2.65 0.59
N GLN A 59 0.36 -3.63 0.31
CA GLN A 59 0.26 -4.87 1.09
C GLN A 59 1.60 -5.61 1.15
N LYS A 60 2.32 -5.76 0.02
CA LYS A 60 3.66 -6.37 0.02
C LYS A 60 4.68 -5.63 0.87
N LYS A 61 4.55 -4.30 1.00
CA LYS A 61 5.48 -3.46 1.78
C LYS A 61 5.16 -3.44 3.27
N TYR A 62 3.88 -3.39 3.64
CA TYR A 62 3.44 -3.16 5.02
C TYR A 62 2.91 -4.41 5.71
N ALA A 63 2.47 -5.43 4.96
CA ALA A 63 1.96 -6.71 5.46
C ALA A 63 2.68 -7.91 4.78
N PRO A 64 3.99 -8.08 5.00
CA PRO A 64 4.72 -9.21 4.44
C PRO A 64 4.23 -10.53 5.04
N LYS A 65 3.78 -11.46 4.18
CA LYS A 65 3.39 -12.82 4.58
C LYS A 65 4.54 -13.76 4.29
N VAL A 66 5.08 -14.40 5.33
CA VAL A 66 6.14 -15.40 5.21
C VAL A 66 5.52 -16.79 5.30
N LEU A 67 5.77 -17.62 4.29
CA LEU A 67 5.37 -19.02 4.29
C LEU A 67 6.56 -19.89 4.64
N LEU A 68 6.57 -20.43 5.86
CA LEU A 68 7.58 -21.39 6.28
C LEU A 68 7.29 -22.74 5.62
N ARG A 69 8.25 -23.25 4.85
CA ARG A 69 8.14 -24.52 4.14
C ARG A 69 9.21 -25.47 4.64
N ARG A 70 8.83 -26.74 4.84
CA ARG A 70 9.77 -27.82 5.16
C ARG A 70 10.76 -27.98 3.98
N PRO A 71 12.06 -28.23 4.23
CA PRO A 71 13.00 -28.56 3.17
C PRO A 71 12.56 -29.80 2.38
N PHE A 72 12.51 -29.71 1.06
CA PHE A 72 12.27 -30.83 0.14
C PHE A 72 12.99 -30.56 -1.20
N ALA A 73 13.34 -31.61 -1.93
CA ALA A 73 13.89 -31.46 -3.27
C ALA A 73 12.81 -30.97 -4.24
N ARG A 74 12.97 -29.76 -4.82
CA ARG A 74 12.12 -29.29 -5.91
C ARG A 74 12.48 -30.05 -7.18
N ARG A 75 11.53 -30.78 -7.75
CA ARG A 75 11.60 -31.27 -9.13
C ARG A 75 11.30 -30.13 -10.09
#